data_AF-A0A9W7HA87-F1
#
_entry.id   AF-A0A9W7HA87-F1
#
_cell.length_a   1.000
_cell.length_b   1.000
_cell.length_c   1.000
_cell.angle_alpha   90.00
_cell.angle_beta   90.00
_cell.angle_gamma   90.00
#
_symmetry.space_group_name_H-M   'P 1'
#
loop_
_entity.id
_entity.type
_entity.pdbx_description
1 polymer ?
#
loop_
_entity_poly.entity_id
_entity_poly.type
_entity_poly.pdbx_seq_one_letter_code
_entity_poly.pdbx_strand_id
1 'polypeptide(L)'
;MESETASSADEQLAAAGSAADNRGKHRILAELKHVEQESKFLEEEMEKLEETDNVSALCNELLRSMETRPDPLLPLTNGPMNPSWDIWFEGPRDSEGCRCQIM
;
A
#
# COMPACT_ATOMS: atom_id res chain seq x y z
N MET A 1 76.73 7.38 1.86
CA MET A 1 75.52 7.68 1.07
C MET A 1 74.72 6.41 1.08
N GLU A 2 73.71 6.38 1.93
CA GLU A 2 72.94 5.19 2.31
C GLU A 2 71.66 5.08 1.48
N SER A 3 71.16 3.84 1.48
CA SER A 3 70.34 3.20 0.48
C SER A 3 68.88 3.66 0.39
N GLU A 4 68.35 3.35 -0.78
CA GLU A 4 66.97 3.35 -1.25
C GLU A 4 66.00 2.67 -0.26
N THR A 5 65.00 3.40 0.26
CA THR A 5 63.72 2.83 0.71
C THR A 5 62.62 3.91 0.69
N ALA A 6 61.87 4.02 -0.41
CA ALA A 6 60.62 4.77 -0.42
C ALA A 6 59.74 4.37 -1.61
N SER A 7 59.35 3.10 -1.72
CA SER A 7 58.30 2.68 -2.65
C SER A 7 57.48 1.59 -1.99
N SER A 8 56.48 2.02 -1.22
CA SER A 8 55.45 1.14 -0.64
C SER A 8 54.23 1.95 -0.18
N ALA A 9 54.36 3.26 0.04
CA ALA A 9 53.24 4.10 0.48
C ALA A 9 52.30 4.55 -0.66
N ASP A 10 52.75 4.56 -1.92
CA ASP A 10 51.97 5.08 -3.06
C ASP A 10 50.91 4.11 -3.60
N GLU A 11 51.15 2.79 -3.52
CA GLU A 11 50.18 1.80 -4.01
C GLU A 11 48.94 1.65 -3.10
N GLN A 12 49.06 2.05 -1.82
CA GLN A 12 48.00 1.86 -0.84
C GLN A 12 46.96 3.01 -0.83
N LEU A 13 47.32 4.19 -1.34
CA LEU A 13 46.43 5.34 -1.49
C LEU A 13 45.52 5.23 -2.74
N ALA A 14 46.00 4.62 -3.83
CA ALA A 14 45.23 4.43 -5.05
C ALA A 14 44.04 3.45 -4.86
N ALA A 15 44.22 2.40 -4.05
CA ALA A 15 43.17 1.43 -3.76
C ALA A 15 42.03 2.02 -2.90
N ALA A 16 42.37 2.84 -1.90
CA ALA A 16 41.41 3.46 -0.99
C ALA A 16 40.52 4.52 -1.68
N GLY A 17 41.08 5.29 -2.64
CA GLY A 17 40.33 6.23 -3.46
C GLY A 17 39.32 5.54 -4.39
N SER A 18 39.71 4.42 -5.01
CA SER A 18 38.81 3.66 -5.90
C SER A 18 37.62 3.00 -5.18
N ALA A 19 37.81 2.54 -3.93
CA ALA A 19 36.77 1.88 -3.15
C ALA A 19 35.71 2.88 -2.65
N ALA A 20 36.12 4.10 -2.30
CA ALA A 20 35.21 5.19 -1.91
C ALA A 20 34.39 5.71 -3.10
N ASP A 21 35.01 5.83 -4.28
CA ASP A 21 34.39 6.33 -5.51
C ASP A 21 33.32 5.36 -6.05
N ASN A 22 33.56 4.06 -5.92
CA ASN A 22 32.59 3.04 -6.28
C ASN A 22 31.35 3.04 -5.36
N ARG A 23 31.48 3.32 -4.05
CA ARG A 23 30.32 3.34 -3.12
C ARG A 23 29.34 4.45 -3.45
N GLY A 24 29.83 5.64 -3.81
CA GLY A 24 29.00 6.75 -4.28
C GLY A 24 28.31 6.45 -5.61
N LYS A 25 29.05 5.87 -6.56
CA LYS A 25 28.53 5.46 -7.87
C LYS A 25 27.38 4.47 -7.78
N HIS A 26 27.49 3.43 -6.95
CA HIS A 26 26.41 2.45 -6.79
C HIS A 26 25.15 3.08 -6.17
N ARG A 27 25.31 4.01 -5.21
CA ARG A 27 24.18 4.76 -4.65
C ARG A 27 23.48 5.61 -5.71
N ILE A 28 24.24 6.38 -6.48
CA ILE A 28 23.69 7.22 -7.56
C ILE A 28 22.96 6.37 -8.60
N LEU A 29 23.53 5.22 -8.99
CA LEU A 29 22.88 4.30 -9.93
C LEU A 29 21.60 3.68 -9.36
N ALA A 30 21.55 3.37 -8.07
CA ALA A 30 20.36 2.85 -7.42
C ALA A 30 19.25 3.90 -7.36
N GLU A 31 19.58 5.13 -6.99
CA GLU A 31 18.64 6.27 -6.99
C GLU A 31 18.15 6.57 -8.41
N LEU A 32 19.03 6.55 -9.41
CA LEU A 32 18.65 6.76 -10.81
C LEU A 32 17.67 5.68 -11.29
N LYS A 33 17.97 4.40 -11.01
CA LYS A 33 17.06 3.29 -11.35
C LYS A 33 15.73 3.38 -10.64
N HIS A 34 15.73 3.83 -9.38
CA HIS A 34 14.50 4.00 -8.64
C HIS A 34 13.61 5.07 -9.27
N VAL A 35 14.19 6.24 -9.58
CA VAL A 35 13.45 7.33 -10.25
C VAL A 35 12.98 6.91 -11.65
N GLU A 36 13.79 6.18 -12.41
CA GLU A 36 13.40 5.64 -13.71
C GLU A 36 12.20 4.68 -13.60
N GLN A 37 12.19 3.82 -12.58
CA GLN A 37 11.06 2.93 -12.30
C GLN A 37 9.81 3.70 -11.88
N GLU A 38 9.94 4.70 -11.01
CA GLU A 38 8.81 5.56 -10.60
C GLU A 38 8.24 6.32 -11.79
N SER A 39 9.08 6.87 -12.68
CA SER A 39 8.64 7.53 -13.90
C SER A 39 7.84 6.58 -14.79
N LYS A 40 8.34 5.35 -14.99
CA LYS A 40 7.64 4.33 -15.78
C LYS A 40 6.29 3.95 -15.15
N PHE A 41 6.24 3.81 -13.83
CA PHE A 41 5.00 3.51 -13.13
C PHE A 41 3.96 4.62 -13.30
N LEU A 42 4.38 5.88 -13.16
CA LEU A 42 3.49 7.03 -13.35
C LEU A 42 2.98 7.13 -14.80
N GLU A 43 3.83 6.85 -15.79
CA GLU A 43 3.40 6.78 -17.20
C GLU A 43 2.33 5.70 -17.42
N GLU A 44 2.52 4.50 -16.86
CA GLU A 44 1.54 3.40 -16.93
C GLU A 44 0.24 3.73 -16.19
N GLU A 45 0.29 4.43 -15.05
CA GLU A 45 -0.90 4.88 -14.33
C GLU A 45 -1.66 5.95 -15.12
N MET A 46 -0.94 6.86 -15.79
CA MET A 46 -1.54 7.90 -16.60
C MET A 46 -2.27 7.31 -17.82
N GLU A 47 -1.66 6.33 -18.50
CA GLU A 47 -2.32 5.58 -19.59
C GLU A 47 -3.63 4.93 -19.12
N LYS A 48 -3.62 4.27 -17.96
CA LYS A 48 -4.84 3.69 -17.37
C LYS A 48 -5.89 4.75 -17.04
N LEU A 49 -5.48 5.91 -16.50
CA LEU A 49 -6.40 6.99 -16.17
C LEU A 49 -7.07 7.57 -17.42
N GLU A 50 -6.37 7.64 -18.54
CA GLU A 50 -6.95 8.06 -19.83
C GLU A 50 -8.02 7.08 -20.34
N GLU A 51 -7.87 5.78 -20.03
CA GLU A 51 -8.86 4.75 -20.35
C GLU A 51 -10.07 4.74 -19.39
N THR A 52 -9.98 5.37 -18.22
CA THR A 52 -11.08 5.34 -17.24
C THR A 52 -12.26 6.22 -17.63
N ASP A 53 -13.46 5.71 -17.38
CA ASP A 53 -14.71 6.44 -17.61
C ASP A 53 -14.93 7.59 -16.62
N ASN A 54 -15.79 8.53 -17.03
CA ASN A 54 -16.19 9.66 -16.19
C ASN A 54 -16.80 9.17 -14.87
N VAL A 55 -16.34 9.75 -13.76
CA VAL A 55 -16.83 9.45 -12.40
C VAL A 55 -18.35 9.61 -12.29
N SER A 56 -18.92 10.63 -12.95
CA SER A 56 -20.37 10.86 -12.93
C SER A 56 -21.15 9.72 -13.59
N ALA A 57 -20.63 9.12 -14.66
CA ALA A 57 -21.27 7.97 -15.32
C ALA A 57 -21.20 6.73 -14.43
N LEU A 58 -20.03 6.42 -13.88
CA LEU A 58 -19.82 5.30 -12.96
C LEU A 58 -20.67 5.41 -11.69
N CYS A 59 -20.79 6.61 -11.11
CA CYS A 59 -21.63 6.83 -9.94
C CYS A 59 -23.12 6.61 -10.25
N ASN A 60 -23.61 7.05 -11.42
CA ASN A 60 -25.00 6.83 -11.82
C ASN A 60 -25.28 5.33 -12.06
N GLU A 61 -24.35 4.61 -12.68
CA GLU A 61 -24.45 3.16 -12.86
C GLU A 61 -24.48 2.43 -11.52
N LEU A 62 -23.59 2.81 -10.59
CA LEU A 62 -23.55 2.27 -9.25
C LEU A 62 -24.88 2.49 -8.51
N LEU A 63 -25.40 3.72 -8.50
CA LEU A 63 -26.69 4.03 -7.88
C LEU A 63 -27.81 3.18 -8.47
N ARG A 64 -27.87 3.08 -9.80
CA ARG A 64 -28.86 2.25 -10.49
C ARG A 64 -28.74 0.78 -10.07
N SER A 65 -27.52 0.26 -9.93
CA SER A 65 -27.30 -1.12 -9.47
C SER A 65 -27.80 -1.33 -8.03
N MET A 66 -27.57 -0.37 -7.14
CA MET A 66 -28.01 -0.42 -5.74
C MET A 66 -29.54 -0.34 -5.63
N GLU A 67 -30.19 0.45 -6.47
CA GLU A 67 -31.65 0.61 -6.47
C GLU A 67 -32.39 -0.62 -7.01
N THR A 68 -31.76 -1.40 -7.89
CA THR A 68 -32.43 -2.56 -8.52
C THR A 68 -32.71 -3.72 -7.57
N ARG A 69 -31.93 -3.85 -6.48
CA ARG A 69 -32.09 -4.94 -5.51
C ARG A 69 -32.16 -4.37 -4.09
N PRO A 70 -33.27 -4.57 -3.36
CA PRO A 70 -33.37 -4.12 -1.99
C PRO A 70 -32.39 -4.89 -1.10
N ASP A 71 -31.64 -4.16 -0.28
CA ASP A 71 -30.69 -4.73 0.69
C ASP A 71 -31.45 -5.21 1.93
N PRO A 72 -31.44 -6.52 2.25
CA PRO A 72 -32.14 -7.08 3.42
C PRO A 72 -31.66 -6.53 4.77
N LEU A 73 -30.47 -5.91 4.82
CA LEU A 73 -29.94 -5.25 6.01
C LEU A 73 -30.48 -3.83 6.22
N LEU A 74 -31.16 -3.25 5.22
CA LEU A 74 -31.65 -1.89 5.30
C LEU A 74 -33.16 -1.87 5.61
N PRO A 75 -33.63 -0.98 6.52
CA PRO A 75 -35.05 -0.86 6.91
C PRO A 75 -36.02 -0.52 5.77
N LEU A 76 -35.51 -0.25 4.58
CA LEU A 76 -36.25 0.12 3.37
C LEU A 76 -36.73 -1.10 2.56
N THR A 77 -36.40 -2.33 2.96
CA THR A 77 -36.97 -3.52 2.31
C THR A 77 -38.46 -3.60 2.56
N ASN A 78 -39.26 -3.42 1.52
CA ASN A 78 -40.66 -3.81 1.53
C ASN A 78 -40.74 -5.34 1.66
N GLY A 79 -40.91 -5.82 2.88
CA GLY A 79 -41.00 -7.23 3.23
C GLY A 79 -41.14 -7.42 4.73
N PRO A 80 -41.67 -8.57 5.20
CA PRO A 80 -41.75 -8.85 6.63
C PRO A 80 -40.35 -8.87 7.24
N MET A 81 -40.16 -8.13 8.35
CA MET A 81 -38.96 -8.18 9.19
C MET A 81 -38.61 -9.64 9.48
N ASN A 82 -37.41 -10.08 9.12
CA ASN A 82 -37.00 -11.45 9.37
C ASN A 82 -36.62 -11.60 10.86
N PRO A 83 -37.40 -12.33 11.69
CA PRO A 83 -37.17 -12.43 13.13
C PRO A 83 -35.87 -13.18 13.50
N SER A 84 -35.20 -13.81 12.54
CA SER A 84 -33.89 -14.44 12.74
C SER A 84 -32.77 -13.40 12.88
N TRP A 85 -33.03 -12.14 12.54
CA TRP A 85 -32.06 -11.05 12.57
C TRP A 85 -31.88 -10.46 13.97
N ASP A 86 -32.90 -10.55 14.79
CA ASP A 86 -32.86 -10.19 16.21
C ASP A 86 -31.72 -10.92 16.94
N ILE A 87 -31.37 -12.13 16.50
CA ILE A 87 -30.25 -12.94 17.03
C ILE A 87 -28.88 -12.25 16.81
N TRP A 88 -28.73 -11.47 15.74
CA TRP A 88 -27.47 -10.82 15.36
C TRP A 88 -27.41 -9.35 15.78
N PHE A 89 -28.56 -8.66 15.85
CA PHE A 89 -28.62 -7.21 16.07
C PHE A 89 -29.17 -6.78 17.45
N GLU A 90 -29.97 -7.59 18.14
CA GLU A 90 -30.49 -7.24 19.49
C GLU A 90 -29.52 -7.62 20.63
N GLY A 91 -28.38 -8.24 20.30
CA GLY A 91 -27.42 -8.75 21.28
C GLY A 91 -27.95 -9.99 22.02
N PRO A 92 -27.14 -10.58 22.93
CA PRO A 92 -27.53 -11.78 23.65
C PRO A 92 -28.83 -11.55 24.43
N ARG A 93 -29.88 -12.33 24.13
CA ARG A 93 -31.21 -12.22 24.79
C ARG A 93 -31.18 -12.54 26.28
N ASP A 94 -30.09 -13.12 26.76
CA ASP A 94 -29.92 -13.48 28.16
C ASP A 94 -29.11 -12.38 28.86
N SER A 95 -29.82 -11.34 29.30
CA SER A 95 -29.33 -10.40 30.32
C SER A 95 -29.33 -11.03 31.72
N GLU A 96 -29.07 -12.33 31.85
CA GLU A 96 -28.47 -12.87 33.08
C GLU A 96 -26.97 -12.68 32.90
N GLY A 97 -26.52 -11.43 33.09
CA GLY A 97 -25.11 -11.07 32.95
C GLY A 97 -24.21 -12.10 33.63
N CYS A 98 -23.14 -12.53 32.96
CA CYS A 98 -22.19 -13.46 33.54
C CYS A 98 -21.79 -12.96 34.93
N ARG A 99 -22.12 -13.74 35.97
CA ARG A 99 -21.71 -13.51 37.37
C ARG A 99 -20.25 -13.91 37.57
N CYS A 100 -19.40 -13.64 36.59
CA CYS A 100 -17.98 -13.89 36.71
C CYS A 100 -17.36 -12.72 37.48
N GLN A 101 -17.10 -12.92 38.79
CA GLN A 101 -16.16 -12.08 39.52
C GLN A 101 -14.78 -12.34 38.94
N ILE A 102 -14.22 -11.34 38.26
CA ILE A 102 -12.79 -11.30 37.94
C ILE A 102 -12.09 -11.06 39.28
N MET A 103 -11.29 -12.05 39.68
CA MET A 103 -10.41 -11.99 40.85
C MET A 103 -9.20 -11.10 40.56
#